data_AF-O06495-F1
#
_entry.id   AF-O06495-F1
#
_cell.length_a   1.000
_cell.length_b   1.000
_cell.length_c   1.000
_cell.angle_alpha   90.00
_cell.angle_beta   90.00
_cell.angle_gamma   90.00
#
_symmetry.space_group_name_H-M   'P 1'
#
loop_
_entity.id
_entity.type
_entity.pdbx_description
1 polymer ?
#
loop_
_entity_poly.entity_id
_entity_poly.type
_entity_poly.pdbx_seq_one_letter_code
_entity_poly.pdbx_strand_id
1 'polypeptide(L)' 'YVLEVNTLPGMTKNSLFPKSAAGINMSFEELLDTIIEKSLKVNRE' A
#
# COMPACT_ATOMS: atom_id res chain seq x y z
N TYR A 1 16.28 -11.64 11.99
CA TYR A 1 15.01 -11.81 12.73
C TYR A 1 13.95 -10.90 12.12
N VAL A 2 12.72 -11.36 11.97
CA VAL A 2 11.56 -10.52 11.60
C VAL A 2 10.81 -10.20 12.89
N LEU A 3 10.53 -8.91 13.14
CA LEU A 3 9.97 -8.46 14.42
C LEU A 3 8.43 -8.45 14.41
N GLU A 4 7.83 -7.94 13.34
CA GLU A 4 6.39 -7.79 13.21
C GLU A 4 5.95 -7.69 11.75
N VAL A 5 4.64 -7.80 11.52
CA VAL A 5 3.98 -7.51 10.25
C VAL A 5 2.80 -6.59 10.51
N ASN A 6 2.83 -5.39 9.92
CA ASN A 6 1.74 -4.41 10.03
C ASN A 6 0.76 -4.60 8.87
N THR A 7 -0.44 -5.11 9.14
CA THR A 7 -1.51 -5.29 8.14
C THR A 7 -2.23 -3.98 7.79
N LEU A 8 -2.12 -2.97 8.66
CA LEU A 8 -2.63 -1.61 8.45
C LEU A 8 -1.51 -0.59 8.67
N PRO A 9 -0.53 -0.48 7.76
CA PRO A 9 0.58 0.46 7.91
C PRO A 9 0.09 1.91 7.83
N GLY A 10 0.91 2.86 8.27
CA GLY A 10 0.63 4.28 8.05
C GLY A 10 0.48 4.59 6.56
N MET A 11 -0.57 5.33 6.20
CA MET A 11 -0.94 5.64 4.80
C MET A 11 -0.86 7.15 4.46
N THR A 12 -0.24 7.97 5.31
CA THR A 12 -0.04 9.40 4.98
C THR A 12 1.13 9.57 4.00
N LYS A 13 1.20 10.72 3.32
CA LYS A 13 2.32 11.06 2.41
C LYS A 13 3.71 10.88 3.03
N ASN A 14 3.82 11.06 4.35
CA ASN A 14 5.08 10.93 5.09
C ASN A 14 5.35 9.53 5.63
N SER A 15 4.39 8.60 5.52
CA SER A 15 4.50 7.23 6.02
C SER A 15 5.44 6.37 5.16
N LEU A 16 6.07 5.37 5.78
CA LEU A 16 7.06 4.51 5.10
C LEU A 16 6.47 3.71 3.93
N PHE A 17 5.23 3.24 4.07
CA PHE A 17 4.60 2.43 3.04
C PHE A 17 4.34 3.23 1.73
N PRO A 18 3.65 4.40 1.75
CA PRO A 18 3.58 5.28 0.58
C PRO A 18 4.94 5.74 0.03
N LYS A 19 5.92 6.02 0.89
CA LYS A 19 7.29 6.39 0.46
C LYS A 19 7.99 5.26 -0.30
N SER A 20 7.77 4.01 0.09
CA SER A 20 8.33 2.85 -0.60
C SER A 20 7.75 2.69 -2.01
N ALA A 21 6.46 2.93 -2.19
CA ALA A 21 5.81 2.97 -3.50
C ALA A 21 6.36 4.09 -4.39
N ALA A 22 6.54 5.29 -3.82
CA ALA A 22 7.17 6.40 -4.54
C ALA A 22 8.62 6.07 -4.99
N GLY A 23 9.34 5.24 -4.23
CA GLY A 23 10.68 4.75 -4.60
C GLY A 23 10.73 3.92 -5.89
N ILE A 24 9.60 3.39 -6.35
CA ILE A 24 9.46 2.70 -7.64
C ILE A 24 8.69 3.55 -8.67
N ASN A 25 8.62 4.87 -8.47
CA ASN A 25 7.86 5.83 -9.29
C ASN A 25 6.34 5.59 -9.32
N MET A 26 5.77 4.92 -8.31
CA MET A 26 4.32 4.81 -8.14
C MET A 26 3.81 6.02 -7.34
N SER A 27 2.90 6.78 -7.93
CA SER A 27 2.22 7.90 -7.26
C SER A 27 1.32 7.41 -6.12
N PHE A 28 0.94 8.33 -5.23
CA PHE A 28 0.06 7.98 -4.12
C PHE A 28 -1.33 7.58 -4.61
N GLU A 29 -1.81 8.26 -5.64
CA GLU A 29 -3.08 7.99 -6.31
C GLU A 29 -3.07 6.58 -6.94
N GLU A 30 -2.02 6.22 -7.69
CA GLU A 30 -1.86 4.87 -8.26
C GLU A 30 -1.79 3.77 -7.18
N LEU A 31 -1.15 4.06 -6.04
CA LEU A 31 -1.12 3.14 -4.90
C LEU A 31 -2.54 2.90 -4.35
N LEU A 32 -3.33 3.96 -4.19
CA LEU A 32 -4.72 3.84 -3.72
C LEU A 32 -5.59 3.05 -4.71
N ASP A 33 -5.49 3.36 -6.00
CA ASP A 33 -6.21 2.64 -7.06
C ASP A 33 -5.85 1.15 -7.05
N THR A 34 -4.56 0.83 -6.89
CA THR A 34 -4.08 -0.56 -6.80
C THR A 34 -4.68 -1.29 -5.60
N ILE A 35 -4.73 -0.65 -4.42
CA ILE A 35 -5.33 -1.24 -3.21
C ILE A 35 -6.82 -1.50 -3.43
N ILE A 36 -7.55 -0.54 -4.01
CA ILE A 36 -8.98 -0.68 -4.29
C ILE A 36 -9.23 -1.84 -5.26
N GLU A 37 -8.51 -1.87 -6.39
CA GLU A 37 -8.68 -2.92 -7.41
C GLU A 37 -8.39 -4.31 -6.83
N LYS A 38 -7.27 -4.46 -6.10
CA LYS A 38 -6.92 -5.74 -5.47
C LYS A 38 -7.93 -6.16 -4.41
N SER A 39 -8.42 -5.22 -3.60
CA SER A 39 -9.44 -5.51 -2.58
C SER A 39 -10.75 -5.99 -3.21
N LEU A 40 -11.17 -5.38 -4.34
CA LEU A 40 -12.34 -5.82 -5.09
C LEU A 40 -12.15 -7.21 -5.72
N LYS A 41 -10.93 -7.57 -6.15
CA LYS A 41 -10.64 -8.93 -6.67
C LYS A 41 -10.69 -9.98 -5.57
N VAL A 42 -10.03 -9.72 -4.42
CA VAL A 42 -10.04 -10.64 -3.27
C VAL A 42 -11.46 -10.90 -2.77
N ASN A 43 -12.32 -9.89 -2.71
CA ASN A 43 -13.71 -10.04 -2.27
C ASN A 43 -14.63 -10.76 -3.27
N ARG A 44 -14.15 -11.04 -4.49
CA ARG A 44 -14.91 -11.76 -5.55
C ARG A 44 -14.47 -13.23 -5.67
N GLU A 45 -13.50 -13.66 -4.86
CA GLU A 45 -13.05 -15.05 -4.69
C GLU A 45 -13.65 -15.64 -3.41
#